data_AF-A0A9P4WKC5-F1
#
_entry.id   AF-A0A9P4WKC5-F1
#
_cell.length_a   1.000
_cell.length_b   1.000
_cell.length_c   1.000
_cell.angle_alpha   90.00
_cell.angle_beta   90.00
_cell.angle_gamma   90.00
#
_symmetry.space_group_name_H-M   'P 1'
#
loop_
_entity.id
_entity.type
_entity.pdbx_description
1 polymer ?
#
loop_
_entity_poly.entity_id
_entity_poly.type
_entity_poly.pdbx_seq_one_letter_code
_entity_poly.pdbx_strand_id
1 'polypeptide(L)'
;MLYTEPAGEGAIRHNDDAFTTVRFGEAVYSQIRRFVIVSVRQNFVHACAISTYRGQGTLKKGCDPREHAIVFNTGVDPRTCLLTGETEKGLYKDAIEVRPADTGSYLVRESRIRFGHVYSIEFNVKVKDIGRVVSRDLSVLLAHYDEENGRWNQNAYE
;
A
#
# COMPACT_ATOMS: atom_id res chain seq x y z
N MET A 1 9.81 -3.33 -3.47
CA MET A 1 10.21 -4.74 -3.23
C MET A 1 9.67 -5.58 -4.37
N LEU A 2 10.47 -6.51 -4.92
CA LEU A 2 9.93 -7.51 -5.86
C LEU A 2 9.18 -8.58 -5.08
N TYR A 3 7.93 -8.85 -5.44
CA TYR A 3 7.10 -9.87 -4.80
C TYR A 3 6.42 -10.73 -5.85
N THR A 4 6.48 -12.06 -5.68
CA THR A 4 5.97 -13.03 -6.65
C THR A 4 4.66 -13.63 -6.15
N GLU A 5 3.62 -13.59 -6.99
CA GLU A 5 2.32 -14.23 -6.73
C GLU A 5 1.89 -15.13 -7.90
N PRO A 6 1.02 -16.12 -7.66
CA PRO A 6 0.37 -16.88 -8.73
C PRO A 6 -0.40 -15.95 -9.67
N ALA A 7 -0.23 -16.10 -10.98
CA ALA A 7 -1.02 -15.32 -11.94
C ALA A 7 -2.43 -15.93 -12.06
N GLY A 8 -3.45 -15.22 -11.57
CA GLY A 8 -4.84 -15.55 -11.85
C GLY A 8 -5.17 -15.35 -13.35
N GLU A 9 -6.15 -16.10 -13.87
CA GLU A 9 -6.66 -15.92 -15.24
C GLU A 9 -7.04 -14.45 -15.48
N GLY A 10 -6.45 -13.83 -16.51
CA GLY A 10 -6.72 -12.42 -16.87
C GLY A 10 -5.85 -11.36 -16.18
N ALA A 11 -4.63 -11.69 -15.74
CA ALA A 11 -3.65 -10.69 -15.29
C ALA A 11 -3.27 -9.72 -16.44
N ILE A 12 -3.70 -8.46 -16.32
CA ILE A 12 -3.35 -7.39 -17.27
C ILE A 12 -1.96 -6.85 -16.92
N ARG A 13 -1.06 -6.80 -17.91
CA ARG A 13 0.29 -6.26 -17.80
C ARG A 13 0.27 -4.79 -17.37
N HIS A 14 0.90 -4.46 -16.26
CA HIS A 14 1.35 -3.12 -15.91
C HIS A 14 2.86 -2.99 -16.14
N ASN A 15 3.34 -1.75 -16.26
CA ASN A 15 4.73 -1.44 -16.60
C ASN A 15 5.75 -1.92 -15.54
N ASP A 16 5.29 -2.26 -14.33
CA ASP A 16 6.12 -2.68 -13.18
C ASP A 16 6.19 -4.22 -13.02
N ASP A 17 5.72 -4.98 -14.01
CA ASP A 17 5.50 -6.42 -13.88
C ASP A 17 6.51 -7.24 -14.67
N ALA A 18 7.14 -8.20 -13.99
CA ALA A 18 7.95 -9.24 -14.61
C ALA A 18 7.21 -10.58 -14.55
N PHE A 19 6.81 -11.11 -15.71
CA PHE A 19 6.26 -12.46 -15.81
C PHE A 19 7.42 -13.45 -15.97
N THR A 20 7.38 -14.56 -15.23
CA THR A 20 8.35 -15.65 -15.38
C THR A 20 7.62 -16.98 -15.24
N THR A 21 7.98 -17.97 -16.06
CA THR A 21 7.49 -19.34 -15.88
C THR A 21 8.35 -20.02 -14.81
N VAL A 22 7.74 -20.44 -13.71
CA VAL A 22 8.45 -21.17 -12.64
C VAL A 22 8.54 -22.66 -12.94
N ARG A 23 9.29 -23.39 -12.11
CA ARG A 23 9.70 -24.79 -12.26
C ARG A 23 8.58 -25.80 -12.57
N PHE A 24 7.30 -25.44 -12.38
CA PHE A 24 6.14 -26.30 -12.63
C PHE A 24 5.30 -25.88 -13.85
N GLY A 25 5.81 -25.00 -14.72
CA GLY A 25 5.09 -24.56 -15.92
C GLY A 25 3.99 -23.51 -15.64
N GLU A 26 3.82 -23.12 -14.38
CA GLU A 26 2.90 -22.06 -13.97
C GLU A 26 3.51 -20.68 -14.29
N ALA A 27 2.70 -19.79 -14.87
CA ALA A 27 3.08 -18.39 -15.02
C ALA A 27 2.96 -17.71 -13.66
N VAL A 28 4.09 -17.22 -13.14
CA VAL A 28 4.09 -16.35 -11.96
C VAL A 28 4.26 -14.90 -12.38
N TYR A 29 3.58 -14.04 -11.64
CA TYR A 29 3.60 -12.61 -11.80
C TYR A 29 4.46 -12.02 -10.70
N SER A 30 5.58 -11.41 -11.07
CA SER A 30 6.42 -10.66 -10.15
C SER A 30 6.10 -9.18 -10.30
N GLN A 31 5.64 -8.56 -9.21
CA GLN A 31 5.26 -7.16 -9.17
C GLN A 31 6.13 -6.39 -8.20
N ILE A 32 6.41 -5.13 -8.54
CA ILE A 32 7.04 -4.20 -7.60
C ILE A 32 5.97 -3.71 -6.61
N ARG A 33 6.08 -4.20 -5.37
CA ARG A 33 5.26 -3.73 -4.25
C ARG A 33 5.91 -2.57 -3.52
N ARG A 34 5.10 -1.56 -3.24
CA ARG A 34 5.43 -0.37 -2.47
C ARG A 34 4.87 -0.54 -1.06
N PHE A 35 5.58 -0.03 -0.06
CA PHE A 35 5.21 -0.19 1.34
C PHE A 35 5.49 1.09 2.12
N VAL A 36 4.70 1.34 3.16
CA VAL A 36 4.99 2.32 4.19
C VAL A 36 5.31 1.59 5.49
N ILE A 37 6.45 1.92 6.09
CA ILE A 37 6.89 1.32 7.35
C ILE A 37 6.11 1.97 8.50
N VAL A 38 5.49 1.14 9.34
CA VAL A 38 4.73 1.57 10.52
C VAL A 38 5.42 1.19 11.84
N SER A 39 6.35 0.23 11.79
CA SER A 39 7.13 -0.15 12.97
C SER A 39 8.44 -0.82 12.58
N VAL A 40 9.51 -0.51 13.31
CA VAL A 40 10.82 -1.15 13.17
C VAL A 40 11.01 -2.17 14.30
N ARG A 41 11.47 -3.37 13.96
CA ARG A 41 11.85 -4.45 14.91
C ARG A 41 13.34 -4.74 14.77
N GLN A 42 13.85 -5.71 15.52
CA GLN A 42 15.28 -6.02 15.55
C GLN A 42 15.86 -6.41 14.17
N ASN A 43 15.16 -7.26 13.41
CA ASN A 43 15.66 -7.80 12.13
C ASN A 43 14.69 -7.61 10.95
N PHE A 44 13.53 -6.99 11.20
CA PHE A 44 12.47 -6.80 10.20
C PHE A 44 11.67 -5.54 10.52
N VAL A 45 10.82 -5.11 9.59
CA VAL A 45 9.83 -4.05 9.80
C VAL A 45 8.42 -4.61 9.67
N HIS A 46 7.47 -4.01 10.37
CA HIS A 46 6.07 -4.07 9.97
C HIS A 46 5.77 -2.94 8.99
N ALA A 47 5.10 -3.26 7.89
CA ALA A 47 4.76 -2.31 6.87
C ALA A 47 3.38 -2.58 6.25
N CYS A 48 2.72 -1.51 5.84
CA CYS A 48 1.44 -1.55 5.13
C CYS A 48 1.69 -1.40 3.63
N ALA A 49 0.99 -2.19 2.81
CA ALA A 49 1.14 -2.15 1.36
C ALA A 49 0.52 -0.86 0.78
N ILE A 50 1.16 -0.35 -0.28
CA ILE A 50 0.63 0.72 -1.12
C ILE A 50 0.23 0.13 -2.47
N SER A 51 -1.03 0.28 -2.84
CA SER A 51 -1.62 -0.29 -4.05
C SER A 51 -2.45 0.74 -4.81
N THR A 52 -2.49 0.63 -6.13
CA THR A 52 -3.38 1.43 -6.99
C THR A 52 -4.62 0.65 -7.42
N TYR A 53 -4.67 -0.65 -7.12
CA TYR A 53 -5.75 -1.57 -7.51
C TYR A 53 -6.05 -1.55 -9.01
N ARG A 54 -5.00 -1.59 -9.84
CA ARG A 54 -5.07 -1.42 -11.31
C ARG A 54 -5.69 -0.07 -11.70
N GLY A 55 -5.25 1.00 -11.03
CA GLY A 55 -5.73 2.36 -11.28
C GLY A 55 -7.19 2.61 -10.86
N GLN A 56 -7.71 1.85 -9.90
CA GLN A 56 -9.10 1.99 -9.43
C GLN A 56 -9.20 2.50 -7.99
N GLY A 57 -8.08 2.64 -7.27
CA GLY A 57 -8.11 2.99 -5.85
C GLY A 57 -9.01 2.03 -5.06
N THR A 58 -9.80 2.56 -4.13
CA THR A 58 -10.74 1.73 -3.35
C THR A 58 -12.05 1.43 -4.09
N LEU A 59 -12.23 1.92 -5.33
CA LEU A 59 -13.40 1.60 -6.15
C LEU A 59 -13.37 0.17 -6.70
N LYS A 60 -12.19 -0.48 -6.71
CA LYS A 60 -12.01 -1.86 -7.15
C LYS A 60 -12.96 -2.80 -6.40
N LYS A 61 -13.69 -3.65 -7.12
CA LYS A 61 -14.57 -4.66 -6.51
C LYS A 61 -13.77 -5.54 -5.54
N GLY A 62 -14.27 -5.67 -4.31
CA GLY A 62 -13.65 -6.46 -3.24
C GLY A 62 -12.64 -5.70 -2.38
N CYS A 63 -12.37 -4.42 -2.68
CA CYS A 63 -11.61 -3.53 -1.81
C CYS A 63 -12.55 -2.95 -0.73
N ASP A 64 -12.13 -2.94 0.54
CA ASP A 64 -12.86 -2.25 1.61
C ASP A 64 -12.26 -0.85 1.80
N PRO A 65 -12.96 0.24 1.47
CA PRO A 65 -12.39 1.58 1.61
C PRO A 65 -12.07 1.98 3.05
N ARG A 66 -12.68 1.33 4.05
CA ARG A 66 -12.54 1.70 5.47
C ARG A 66 -11.17 1.36 6.05
N GLU A 67 -10.49 0.36 5.50
CA GLU A 67 -9.12 -0.05 5.90
C GLU A 67 -8.03 0.76 5.14
N HIS A 68 -8.40 1.77 4.35
CA HIS A 68 -7.49 2.49 3.46
C HIS A 68 -7.36 3.98 3.76
N ALA A 69 -6.22 4.54 3.39
CA ALA A 69 -6.01 5.99 3.26
C ALA A 69 -5.35 6.35 1.93
N ILE A 70 -5.54 7.59 1.48
CA ILE A 70 -4.81 8.18 0.37
C ILE A 70 -3.35 8.38 0.77
N VAL A 71 -2.41 8.12 -0.15
CA VAL A 71 -1.00 8.52 0.02
C VAL A 71 -0.54 9.29 -1.21
N PHE A 72 0.12 10.42 -0.99
CA PHE A 72 0.45 11.37 -2.05
C PHE A 72 1.80 12.05 -1.83
N ASN A 73 2.37 12.62 -2.88
CA ASN A 73 3.66 13.32 -2.82
C ASN A 73 3.49 14.76 -2.31
N THR A 74 4.47 15.26 -1.55
CA THR A 74 4.57 16.69 -1.21
C THR A 74 4.44 17.56 -2.46
N GLY A 75 3.61 18.60 -2.37
CA GLY A 75 3.30 19.52 -3.47
C GLY A 75 2.12 19.11 -4.34
N VAL A 76 1.55 17.92 -4.14
CA VAL A 76 0.28 17.51 -4.75
C VAL A 76 -0.87 17.89 -3.82
N ASP A 77 -1.96 18.45 -4.38
CA ASP A 77 -3.20 18.69 -3.62
C ASP A 77 -3.92 17.36 -3.35
N PRO A 78 -4.09 16.92 -2.08
CA PRO A 78 -4.70 15.64 -1.74
C PRO A 78 -6.14 15.50 -2.24
N ARG A 79 -6.87 16.61 -2.46
CA ARG A 79 -8.24 16.57 -3.00
C ARG A 79 -8.27 16.07 -4.43
N THR A 80 -7.18 16.27 -5.17
CA THR A 80 -7.03 15.71 -6.52
C THR A 80 -6.76 14.20 -6.46
N CYS A 81 -6.31 13.67 -5.33
CA CYS A 81 -6.05 12.24 -5.14
C CYS A 81 -7.31 11.42 -4.84
N LEU A 82 -8.40 12.06 -4.38
CA LEU A 82 -9.69 11.42 -4.11
C LEU A 82 -10.40 11.10 -5.43
N LEU A 83 -10.83 9.85 -5.62
CA LEU A 83 -11.64 9.44 -6.77
C LEU A 83 -13.13 9.58 -6.46
N THR A 84 -13.91 9.99 -7.45
CA THR A 84 -15.37 10.07 -7.34
C THR A 84 -15.95 8.70 -6.94
N GLY A 85 -16.72 8.64 -5.85
CA GLY A 85 -17.31 7.40 -5.34
C GLY A 85 -16.58 6.76 -4.15
N GLU A 86 -15.33 7.16 -3.85
CA GLU A 86 -14.57 6.54 -2.74
C GLU A 86 -15.14 6.93 -1.38
N THR A 87 -15.50 8.19 -1.19
CA THR A 87 -16.11 8.69 0.05
C THR A 87 -17.45 8.00 0.30
N GLU A 88 -18.29 7.87 -0.74
CA GLU A 88 -19.59 7.22 -0.68
C GLU A 88 -19.49 5.72 -0.35
N LYS A 89 -18.38 5.08 -0.72
CA LYS A 89 -18.08 3.70 -0.32
C LYS A 89 -17.39 3.58 1.05
N GLY A 90 -17.17 4.70 1.74
CA GLY A 90 -16.65 4.72 3.11
C GLY A 90 -15.14 4.92 3.24
N LEU A 91 -14.48 5.57 2.28
CA LEU A 91 -13.12 6.07 2.47
C LEU A 91 -13.18 7.33 3.35
N TYR A 92 -12.71 7.25 4.59
CA TYR A 92 -12.77 8.35 5.56
C TYR A 92 -11.43 8.70 6.21
N LYS A 93 -10.40 7.85 6.08
CA LYS A 93 -9.11 8.09 6.72
C LYS A 93 -8.38 9.26 6.05
N ASP A 94 -7.69 10.05 6.86
CA ASP A 94 -6.95 11.22 6.42
C ASP A 94 -5.80 10.81 5.48
N ALA A 95 -5.51 11.68 4.51
CA ALA A 95 -4.46 11.44 3.54
C ALA A 95 -3.06 11.58 4.17
N ILE A 96 -2.12 10.76 3.73
CA ILE A 96 -0.73 10.75 4.21
C ILE A 96 0.20 11.33 3.15
N GLU A 97 0.88 12.43 3.47
CA GLU A 97 1.87 13.05 2.59
C GLU A 97 3.26 12.40 2.75
N VAL A 98 3.91 12.18 1.60
CA VAL A 98 5.26 11.64 1.49
C VAL A 98 6.15 12.64 0.77
N ARG A 99 7.30 12.97 1.37
CA ARG A 99 8.38 13.67 0.69
C ARG A 99 9.16 12.66 -0.17
N PRO A 100 9.17 12.77 -1.51
CA PRO A 100 9.87 11.82 -2.37
C PRO A 100 11.38 11.80 -2.11
N ALA A 101 12.01 10.62 -2.25
CA ALA A 101 13.47 10.48 -2.15
C ALA A 101 14.21 10.93 -3.43
N ASP A 102 13.53 10.86 -4.57
CA ASP A 102 14.03 11.30 -5.88
C ASP A 102 12.92 12.02 -6.67
N THR A 103 13.23 12.49 -7.88
CA THR A 103 12.26 13.18 -8.76
C THR A 103 11.28 12.23 -9.48
N GLY A 104 11.34 10.93 -9.19
CA GLY A 104 10.47 9.91 -9.78
C GLY A 104 9.06 9.96 -9.21
N SER A 105 8.07 9.66 -10.06
CA SER A 105 6.67 9.55 -9.65
C SER A 105 6.32 8.10 -9.28
N TYR A 106 6.61 7.68 -8.04
CA TYR A 106 6.21 6.35 -7.55
C TYR A 106 4.78 6.30 -7.03
N LEU A 107 4.24 7.44 -6.60
CA LEU A 107 2.88 7.59 -6.10
C LEU A 107 2.04 8.33 -7.14
N VAL A 108 1.00 7.66 -7.61
CA VAL A 108 -0.03 8.21 -8.50
C VAL A 108 -1.31 8.51 -7.72
N ARG A 109 -2.24 9.22 -8.37
CA ARG A 109 -3.54 9.61 -7.82
C ARG A 109 -4.26 8.47 -7.09
N GLU A 110 -4.22 7.27 -7.63
CA GLU A 110 -4.94 6.08 -7.14
C GLU A 110 -4.20 5.33 -6.01
N SER A 111 -3.05 5.82 -5.56
CA SER A 111 -2.25 5.14 -4.52
C SER A 111 -2.98 5.15 -3.18
N ARG A 112 -3.18 3.97 -2.59
CA ARG A 112 -3.83 3.78 -1.29
C ARG A 112 -2.94 2.95 -0.37
N ILE A 113 -2.75 3.40 0.86
CA ILE A 113 -2.19 2.58 1.94
C ILE A 113 -3.30 1.66 2.42
N ARG A 114 -3.00 0.37 2.59
CA ARG A 114 -3.92 -0.62 3.19
C ARG A 114 -3.45 -0.97 4.61
N PHE A 115 -4.22 -0.58 5.62
CA PHE A 115 -3.88 -0.84 7.02
C PHE A 115 -4.30 -2.23 7.52
N GLY A 116 -5.34 -2.82 6.92
CA GLY A 116 -5.89 -4.13 7.33
C GLY A 116 -5.06 -5.34 6.92
N HIS A 117 -3.92 -5.12 6.25
CA HIS A 117 -2.99 -6.19 5.91
C HIS A 117 -1.54 -5.73 6.12
N VAL A 118 -0.97 -6.17 7.24
CA VAL A 118 0.38 -5.84 7.69
C VAL A 118 1.37 -6.90 7.24
N TYR A 119 2.50 -6.47 6.69
CA TYR A 119 3.58 -7.34 6.23
C TYR A 119 4.76 -7.25 7.19
N SER A 120 5.35 -8.40 7.52
CA SER A 120 6.67 -8.48 8.14
C SER A 120 7.72 -8.58 7.05
N ILE A 121 8.62 -7.59 6.96
CA ILE A 121 9.61 -7.48 5.88
C ILE A 121 11.01 -7.50 6.49
N GLU A 122 11.80 -8.51 6.16
CA GLU A 122 13.19 -8.64 6.60
C GLU A 122 14.11 -7.57 5.98
N PHE A 123 15.16 -7.17 6.70
CA PHE A 123 16.11 -6.13 6.24
C PHE A 123 16.99 -6.57 5.07
N ASN A 124 17.13 -7.88 4.82
CA ASN A 124 17.92 -8.43 3.72
C ASN A 124 17.23 -8.29 2.35
N VAL A 125 15.95 -7.91 2.32
CA VAL A 125 15.18 -7.73 1.09
C VAL A 125 15.67 -6.50 0.33
N LYS A 126 15.94 -6.66 -0.97
CA LYS A 126 16.33 -5.53 -1.83
C LYS A 126 15.11 -4.63 -2.11
N VAL A 127 15.26 -3.36 -1.75
CA VAL A 127 14.23 -2.34 -1.91
C VAL A 127 14.80 -1.09 -2.56
N LYS A 128 13.90 -0.29 -3.14
CA LYS A 128 14.17 1.08 -3.57
C LYS A 128 13.52 2.02 -2.56
N ASP A 129 14.26 3.04 -2.13
CA ASP A 129 13.69 4.12 -1.34
C ASP A 129 12.78 4.98 -2.23
N ILE A 130 11.52 5.15 -1.79
CA ILE A 130 10.51 5.95 -2.50
C ILE A 130 10.36 7.34 -1.87
N GLY A 131 10.78 7.52 -0.63
CA GLY A 131 10.54 8.74 0.13
C GLY A 131 10.17 8.49 1.59
N ARG A 132 9.84 9.58 2.28
CA ARG A 132 9.56 9.60 3.71
C ARG A 132 8.26 10.33 4.02
N VAL A 133 7.41 9.73 4.85
CA VAL A 133 6.21 10.38 5.37
C VAL A 133 6.61 11.67 6.10
N VAL A 134 5.91 12.77 5.82
CA VAL A 134 6.21 14.06 6.44
C VAL A 134 5.91 14.02 7.94
N SER A 135 6.70 14.74 8.74
CA SER A 135 6.67 14.60 10.20
C SER A 135 5.29 14.85 10.83
N ARG A 136 4.49 15.75 10.26
CA ARG A 136 3.13 16.07 10.74
C ARG A 136 2.11 14.94 10.51
N ASP A 137 2.35 14.07 9.52
CA ASP A 137 1.43 12.98 9.17
C ASP A 137 1.85 11.64 9.80
N LEU A 138 3.02 11.59 10.47
CA LEU A 138 3.48 10.37 11.14
C LEU A 138 2.51 9.91 12.23
N SER A 139 1.99 10.83 13.06
CA SER A 139 1.00 10.47 14.09
C SER A 139 -0.32 10.00 13.47
N VAL A 140 -0.73 10.59 12.35
CA VAL A 140 -1.95 10.22 11.62
C VAL A 140 -1.81 8.82 11.02
N LEU A 141 -0.67 8.52 10.38
CA LEU A 141 -0.35 7.20 9.84
C LEU A 141 -0.42 6.12 10.94
N LEU A 142 0.19 6.38 12.08
CA LEU A 142 0.20 5.43 13.19
C LEU A 142 -1.19 5.28 13.82
N ALA A 143 -1.95 6.36 13.96
CA ALA A 143 -3.34 6.29 14.43
C ALA A 143 -4.23 5.44 13.51
N HIS A 144 -4.10 5.56 12.19
CA HIS A 144 -4.82 4.71 11.24
C HIS A 144 -4.40 3.24 11.31
N TYR A 145 -3.10 2.98 11.51
CA TYR A 145 -2.59 1.64 11.73
C TYR A 145 -3.15 1.02 13.02
N ASP A 146 -3.15 1.76 14.12
CA ASP A 146 -3.66 1.33 15.42
C ASP A 146 -5.17 1.17 15.43
N GLU A 147 -5.92 2.03 14.72
CA GLU A 147 -7.37 1.90 14.58
C GLU A 147 -7.77 0.57 13.94
N GLU A 148 -7.01 0.13 12.92
CA GLU A 148 -7.30 -1.09 12.18
C GLU A 148 -6.78 -2.34 12.90
N ASN A 149 -5.59 -2.26 13.50
CA ASN A 149 -4.89 -3.43 14.07
C ASN A 149 -5.03 -3.55 15.60
N GLY A 150 -5.41 -2.48 16.29
CA GLY A 150 -5.67 -2.49 17.73
C GLY A 150 -6.99 -3.20 18.10
N ARG A 151 -7.96 -3.25 17.17
CA ARG A 151 -9.25 -3.93 17.38
C ARG A 151 -9.12 -5.46 17.42
N TRP A 152 -8.11 -6.03 16.76
CA TRP A 152 -7.87 -7.48 16.75
C TRP A 152 -7.56 -8.05 18.14
N ASN A 153 -7.02 -7.25 19.07
CA ASN A 153 -6.71 -7.71 20.42
C ASN A 153 -7.94 -7.88 21.33
N GLN A 154 -9.11 -7.34 20.96
CA GLN A 154 -10.33 -7.46 21.77
C GLN A 154 -11.21 -8.65 21.34
N ASN A 155 -11.22 -9.02 20.05
CA ASN A 155 -12.11 -10.07 19.53
C ASN A 155 -11.46 -11.46 19.44
N ALA A 156 -10.17 -11.61 19.76
CA ALA A 156 -9.47 -12.89 19.70
C ALA A 156 -9.64 -13.77 20.95
N TYR A 157 -10.47 -13.33 21.91
CA TYR A 157 -10.73 -14.02 23.19
C TYR A 157 -12.22 -14.17 23.52
N GLU A 158 -13.12 -14.00 22.54
CA GLU A 158 -14.54 -14.38 22.63
C GLU A 158 -14.80 -15.65 21.80
#